data_AF-A0A1V4QSH9-F1
#
_entry.id   AF-A0A1V4QSH9-F1
#
_cell.length_a   1.000
_cell.length_b   1.000
_cell.length_c   1.000
_cell.angle_alpha   90.00
_cell.angle_beta   90.00
_cell.angle_gamma   90.00
#
_symmetry.space_group_name_H-M   'P 1'
#
loop_
_entity.id
_entity.type
_entity.pdbx_description
1 polymer ?
#
loop_
_entity_poly.entity_id
_entity_poly.type
_entity_poly.pdbx_seq_one_letter_code
_entity_poly.pdbx_strand_id
1 'polypeptide(L)'
;MCAIESNLSEARRGDPAGGTEAPKRHFELALAELADALVAGKTEPICAAYLTLRRLEHGIEPGALLGRIERALGDQAPAAILSAFSRRHCFMCDRGTNPCHTCEGTGLVDRFRCPNCEGLGVEACMFCLSSGWSPLEDMPEELRPAVRRLRTAQLRKELDRLAALPMDRALASARKAGPEKRRDLATWLLRLLGRVNVLGNRQAERGPLPGAEEATRRANQLLGALRESVPTQE
;
A
#
# COMPACT_ATOMS: atom_id res chain seq x y z
N MET A 1 9.25 -34.05 -54.15
CA MET A 1 9.36 -34.20 -52.68
C MET A 1 8.48 -33.14 -52.03
N CYS A 2 7.21 -33.51 -51.82
CA CYS A 2 6.50 -33.55 -50.52
C CYS A 2 5.98 -32.16 -50.10
N ALA A 3 4.74 -31.74 -50.40
CA ALA A 3 3.40 -32.35 -50.24
C ALA A 3 3.05 -32.65 -48.77
N ILE A 4 2.80 -31.61 -47.96
CA ILE A 4 1.98 -31.66 -46.73
C ILE A 4 1.25 -30.31 -46.56
N GLU A 5 0.26 -30.06 -47.42
CA GLU A 5 -0.82 -29.10 -47.20
C GLU A 5 -2.14 -29.88 -47.36
N SER A 6 -2.74 -30.28 -46.24
CA SER A 6 -4.15 -30.70 -46.07
C SER A 6 -4.22 -31.53 -44.81
N ASN A 7 -4.91 -31.02 -43.78
CA ASN A 7 -5.64 -31.78 -42.73
C ASN A 7 -5.89 -30.94 -41.46
N LEU A 8 -6.41 -29.72 -41.60
CA LEU A 8 -6.82 -28.91 -40.45
C LEU A 8 -8.25 -28.34 -40.52
N SER A 9 -9.10 -28.78 -41.45
CA SER A 9 -10.43 -28.16 -41.64
C SER A 9 -11.67 -28.94 -41.18
N GLU A 10 -11.59 -30.17 -40.63
CA GLU A 10 -12.82 -30.98 -40.47
C GLU A 10 -13.12 -31.62 -39.11
N ALA A 11 -12.43 -31.27 -38.02
CA ALA A 11 -12.64 -31.95 -36.72
C ALA A 11 -13.09 -31.07 -35.54
N ARG A 12 -14.01 -30.12 -35.73
CA ARG A 12 -14.67 -29.40 -34.60
C ARG A 12 -16.15 -29.09 -34.82
N ARG A 13 -16.95 -30.10 -35.14
CA ARG A 13 -18.41 -30.08 -34.89
C ARG A 13 -18.70 -31.08 -33.77
N GLY A 14 -18.38 -30.70 -32.54
CA GLY A 14 -18.69 -31.46 -31.33
C GLY A 14 -19.40 -30.54 -30.33
N ASP A 15 -20.64 -30.90 -30.03
CA ASP A 15 -21.60 -30.39 -29.04
C ASP A 15 -21.26 -29.12 -28.20
N PRO A 16 -22.04 -28.03 -28.34
CA PRO A 16 -21.95 -26.85 -27.47
C PRO A 16 -22.72 -26.96 -26.12
N ALA A 17 -23.21 -28.14 -25.72
CA ALA A 17 -24.11 -28.28 -24.58
C ALA A 17 -23.42 -28.36 -23.18
N GLY A 18 -22.09 -28.37 -23.11
CA GLY A 18 -21.32 -28.48 -21.84
C GLY A 18 -20.76 -27.18 -21.24
N GLY A 19 -21.10 -26.01 -21.80
CA GLY A 19 -20.31 -24.78 -21.60
C GLY A 19 -20.58 -23.92 -20.37
N THR A 20 -21.63 -24.17 -19.58
CA THR A 20 -22.10 -23.21 -18.55
C THR A 20 -21.75 -23.58 -17.10
N GLU A 21 -21.37 -24.84 -16.81
CA GLU A 21 -21.10 -25.27 -15.43
C GLU A 21 -19.71 -24.89 -14.92
N ALA A 22 -18.68 -24.93 -15.77
CA ALA A 22 -17.31 -24.66 -15.36
C ALA A 22 -17.09 -23.22 -14.84
N PRO A 23 -17.63 -22.15 -15.48
CA PRO A 23 -17.48 -20.78 -14.97
C PRO A 23 -18.13 -20.59 -13.60
N LYS A 24 -19.29 -21.19 -13.37
CA LYS A 24 -20.02 -21.11 -12.10
C LYS A 24 -19.23 -21.74 -10.97
N ARG A 25 -18.66 -22.93 -11.20
CA ARG A 25 -17.83 -23.63 -10.22
C ARG A 25 -16.58 -22.84 -9.85
N HIS A 26 -15.92 -22.18 -10.80
CA HIS A 26 -14.75 -21.35 -10.52
C HIS A 26 -15.10 -20.13 -9.65
N PHE A 27 -16.26 -19.50 -9.90
CA PHE A 27 -16.72 -18.39 -9.06
C PHE A 27 -17.00 -18.83 -7.62
N GLU A 28 -17.69 -19.96 -7.43
CA GLU A 28 -17.99 -20.50 -6.10
C GLU A 28 -16.72 -20.83 -5.31
N LEU A 29 -15.71 -21.40 -5.97
CA LEU A 29 -14.40 -21.67 -5.35
C LEU A 29 -13.69 -20.38 -4.96
N ALA A 30 -13.61 -19.39 -5.85
CA ALA A 30 -12.99 -18.11 -5.54
C ALA A 30 -13.73 -17.34 -4.42
N LEU A 31 -15.04 -17.54 -4.32
CA LEU A 31 -15.86 -16.95 -3.27
C LEU A 31 -15.61 -17.62 -1.91
N ALA A 32 -15.42 -18.95 -1.90
CA ALA A 32 -15.01 -19.68 -0.70
C ALA A 32 -13.61 -19.25 -0.24
N GLU A 33 -12.65 -19.09 -1.16
CA GLU A 33 -11.32 -18.55 -0.84
C GLU A 33 -11.39 -17.14 -0.23
N LEU A 34 -12.27 -16.28 -0.75
CA LEU A 34 -12.50 -14.97 -0.17
C LEU A 34 -13.09 -15.08 1.25
N ALA A 35 -14.05 -15.97 1.47
CA ALA A 35 -14.64 -16.20 2.79
C ALA A 35 -13.58 -16.63 3.81
N ASP A 36 -12.73 -17.60 3.45
CA ASP A 36 -11.63 -18.07 4.29
C ASP A 36 -10.62 -16.94 4.58
N ALA A 37 -10.28 -16.14 3.57
CA ALA A 37 -9.38 -15.00 3.73
C ALA A 37 -9.96 -13.92 4.66
N LEU A 38 -11.28 -13.67 4.57
CA LEU A 38 -12.00 -12.74 5.44
C LEU A 38 -11.99 -13.21 6.90
N VAL A 39 -12.25 -14.50 7.13
CA VAL A 39 -12.17 -15.11 8.48
C VAL A 39 -10.75 -15.02 9.05
N ALA A 40 -9.73 -15.27 8.22
CA ALA A 40 -8.33 -15.14 8.63
C ALA A 40 -7.89 -13.68 8.88
N GLY A 41 -8.64 -12.69 8.39
CA GLY A 41 -8.34 -11.27 8.56
C GLY A 41 -7.04 -10.81 7.89
N LYS A 42 -6.50 -11.57 6.93
CA LYS A 42 -5.20 -11.28 6.30
C LYS A 42 -5.39 -10.40 5.06
N THR A 43 -4.74 -9.23 5.06
CA THR A 43 -4.87 -8.21 4.01
C THR A 43 -4.59 -8.74 2.60
N GLU A 44 -3.42 -9.34 2.35
CA GLU A 44 -3.05 -9.77 0.99
C GLU A 44 -3.93 -10.91 0.46
N PRO A 45 -4.26 -11.97 1.23
CA PRO A 45 -5.24 -12.97 0.82
C PRO A 45 -6.61 -12.39 0.44
N ILE A 46 -7.14 -11.45 1.22
CA ILE A 46 -8.44 -10.79 0.90
C ILE A 46 -8.33 -10.05 -0.44
N CYS A 47 -7.27 -9.27 -0.63
CA CYS A 47 -7.05 -8.54 -1.88
C CYS A 47 -6.89 -9.50 -3.07
N ALA A 48 -6.13 -10.58 -2.92
CA ALA A 48 -5.89 -11.56 -3.97
C ALA A 48 -7.17 -12.29 -4.38
N ALA A 49 -7.96 -12.77 -3.40
CA ALA A 49 -9.22 -13.45 -3.65
C ALA A 49 -10.24 -12.52 -4.34
N TYR A 50 -10.35 -11.25 -3.91
CA TYR A 50 -11.19 -10.26 -4.60
C TYR A 50 -10.76 -10.04 -6.05
N LEU A 51 -9.46 -9.90 -6.32
CA LEU A 51 -8.94 -9.72 -7.68
C LEU A 51 -9.20 -10.96 -8.55
N THR A 52 -9.12 -12.17 -7.98
CA THR A 52 -9.51 -13.40 -8.69
C THR A 52 -10.99 -13.40 -9.04
N LEU A 53 -11.88 -13.08 -8.10
CA LEU A 53 -13.31 -12.93 -8.39
C LEU A 53 -13.58 -11.89 -9.48
N ARG A 54 -12.89 -10.75 -9.43
CA ARG A 54 -13.05 -9.69 -10.43
C ARG A 54 -12.61 -10.13 -11.84
N ARG A 55 -11.56 -10.96 -11.93
CA ARG A 55 -11.12 -11.57 -13.21
C ARG A 55 -12.09 -12.62 -13.72
N LEU A 56 -12.74 -13.39 -12.86
CA LEU A 56 -13.72 -14.38 -13.31
C LEU A 56 -15.01 -13.71 -13.83
N GLU A 57 -15.37 -12.56 -13.25
CA GLU A 57 -16.58 -11.79 -13.59
C GLU A 57 -16.26 -10.62 -14.54
N HIS A 58 -15.54 -10.91 -15.63
CA HIS A 58 -15.31 -9.93 -16.69
C HIS A 58 -16.66 -9.44 -17.26
N GLY A 59 -16.84 -8.12 -17.33
CA GLY A 59 -18.06 -7.49 -17.85
C GLY A 59 -19.14 -7.17 -16.80
N ILE A 60 -18.98 -7.58 -15.55
CA ILE A 60 -19.84 -7.07 -14.47
C ILE A 60 -19.55 -5.58 -14.21
N GLU A 61 -20.62 -4.81 -14.10
CA GLU A 61 -20.61 -3.38 -13.75
C GLU A 61 -19.82 -3.12 -12.45
N PRO A 62 -19.01 -2.05 -12.40
CA PRO A 62 -18.35 -1.60 -11.18
C PRO A 62 -19.35 -1.49 -10.01
N GLY A 63 -19.17 -2.30 -8.95
CA GLY A 63 -20.03 -2.32 -7.77
C GLY A 63 -21.05 -3.47 -7.72
N ALA A 64 -21.49 -4.03 -8.85
CA ALA A 64 -22.39 -5.18 -8.84
C ALA A 64 -21.72 -6.44 -8.25
N LEU A 65 -20.39 -6.59 -8.42
CA LEU A 65 -19.62 -7.64 -7.77
C LEU A 65 -19.65 -7.54 -6.24
N LEU A 66 -19.50 -6.34 -5.68
CA LEU A 66 -19.59 -6.15 -4.23
C LEU A 66 -20.97 -6.53 -3.70
N GLY A 67 -22.04 -6.17 -4.40
CA GLY A 67 -23.39 -6.57 -4.01
C GLY A 67 -23.64 -8.09 -4.08
N ARG A 68 -22.97 -8.80 -5.01
CA ARG A 68 -23.01 -10.28 -5.04
C ARG A 68 -22.25 -10.88 -3.86
N ILE A 69 -21.06 -10.36 -3.57
CA ILE A 69 -20.26 -10.78 -2.40
C ILE A 69 -21.03 -10.53 -1.11
N GLU A 70 -21.66 -9.36 -0.96
CA GLU A 70 -22.47 -9.01 0.21
C GLU A 70 -23.63 -9.99 0.43
N ARG A 71 -24.38 -10.32 -0.63
CA ARG A 71 -25.47 -11.30 -0.54
C ARG A 71 -25.00 -12.70 -0.15
N ALA A 72 -23.78 -13.06 -0.53
CA ALA A 72 -23.26 -14.42 -0.30
C ALA A 72 -22.49 -14.56 1.01
N LEU A 73 -21.74 -13.53 1.43
CA LEU A 73 -20.82 -13.56 2.57
C LEU A 73 -21.25 -12.63 3.73
N GLY A 74 -22.32 -11.86 3.56
CA GLY A 74 -22.86 -10.93 4.55
C GLY A 74 -22.48 -9.46 4.35
N ASP A 75 -23.18 -8.60 5.07
CA ASP A 75 -23.08 -7.13 5.04
C ASP A 75 -21.67 -6.58 5.42
N GLN A 76 -20.91 -7.33 6.23
CA GLN A 76 -19.57 -6.94 6.65
C GLN A 76 -18.49 -7.18 5.58
N ALA A 77 -18.73 -8.05 4.60
CA ALA A 77 -17.70 -8.46 3.63
C ALA A 77 -17.19 -7.27 2.77
N PRO A 78 -18.03 -6.39 2.19
CA PRO A 78 -17.56 -5.22 1.45
C PRO A 78 -16.67 -4.30 2.29
N ALA A 79 -17.05 -4.04 3.55
CA ALA A 79 -16.27 -3.19 4.45
C ALA A 79 -14.89 -3.80 4.76
N ALA A 80 -14.83 -5.12 4.97
CA ALA A 80 -13.57 -5.83 5.19
C ALA A 80 -12.65 -5.80 3.95
N ILE A 81 -13.20 -5.98 2.74
CA ILE A 81 -12.46 -5.84 1.47
C ILE A 81 -11.88 -4.42 1.34
N LEU A 82 -12.71 -3.39 1.52
CA LEU A 82 -12.27 -1.99 1.45
C LEU A 82 -11.19 -1.69 2.49
N SER A 83 -11.36 -2.22 3.71
CA SER A 83 -10.37 -2.11 4.78
C SER A 83 -9.05 -2.78 4.41
N ALA A 84 -9.07 -3.98 3.80
CA ALA A 84 -7.89 -4.67 3.30
C ALA A 84 -7.16 -3.84 2.22
N PHE A 85 -7.85 -3.42 1.16
CA PHE A 85 -7.25 -2.60 0.11
C PHE A 85 -6.70 -1.26 0.64
N SER A 86 -7.35 -0.65 1.63
CA SER A 86 -6.85 0.58 2.25
C SER A 86 -5.50 0.39 2.96
N ARG A 87 -5.26 -0.80 3.50
CA ARG A 87 -4.04 -1.19 4.24
C ARG A 87 -3.02 -1.93 3.39
N ARG A 88 -3.36 -2.31 2.16
CA ARG A 88 -2.47 -3.03 1.25
C ARG A 88 -1.14 -2.31 1.10
N HIS A 89 -0.06 -3.03 1.38
CA HIS A 89 1.28 -2.47 1.44
C HIS A 89 1.90 -2.39 0.05
N CYS A 90 2.90 -1.53 -0.10
CA CYS A 90 3.76 -1.56 -1.28
C CYS A 90 4.56 -2.87 -1.29
N PHE A 91 4.56 -3.58 -2.42
CA PHE A 91 5.27 -4.85 -2.56
C PHE A 91 6.80 -4.72 -2.66
N MET A 92 7.30 -3.49 -2.85
CA MET A 92 8.72 -3.20 -3.07
C MET A 92 9.49 -2.75 -1.82
N CYS A 93 8.81 -2.62 -0.67
CA CYS A 93 9.45 -2.12 0.55
C CYS A 93 8.77 -2.60 1.83
N ASP A 94 9.44 -2.39 2.97
CA ASP A 94 8.81 -2.54 4.26
C ASP A 94 8.14 -1.24 4.68
N ARG A 95 6.86 -1.09 4.32
CA ARG A 95 5.98 -0.01 4.78
C ARG A 95 6.44 1.41 4.43
N GLY A 96 7.16 1.58 3.32
CA GLY A 96 7.49 2.87 2.74
C GLY A 96 8.99 3.20 2.76
N THR A 97 9.79 2.44 3.50
CA THR A 97 11.23 2.64 3.52
C THR A 97 11.95 1.32 3.28
N ASN A 98 13.21 1.43 2.88
CA ASN A 98 14.14 0.31 2.84
C ASN A 98 15.31 0.63 3.79
N PRO A 99 15.98 -0.38 4.35
CA PRO A 99 17.29 -0.18 4.97
C PRO A 99 18.21 0.51 3.96
N CYS A 100 18.95 1.52 4.40
CA CYS A 100 19.89 2.18 3.51
C CYS A 100 20.96 1.18 3.06
N HIS A 101 21.08 0.98 1.74
CA HIS A 101 21.98 -0.01 1.16
C HIS A 101 23.46 0.27 1.48
N THR A 102 23.86 1.54 1.55
CA THR A 102 25.26 1.94 1.81
C THR A 102 25.75 1.60 3.21
N CYS A 103 24.86 1.68 4.22
CA CYS A 103 25.22 1.45 5.62
C CYS A 103 24.49 0.27 6.24
N GLU A 104 23.84 -0.56 5.42
CA GLU A 104 23.04 -1.72 5.81
C GLU A 104 22.05 -1.42 6.95
N GLY A 105 21.47 -0.22 6.90
CA GLY A 105 20.51 0.25 7.88
C GLY A 105 21.08 0.81 9.20
N THR A 106 22.39 0.78 9.41
CA THR A 106 23.02 1.27 10.66
C THR A 106 23.00 2.80 10.79
N GLY A 107 22.96 3.49 9.64
CA GLY A 107 23.17 4.93 9.54
C GLY A 107 24.63 5.35 9.58
N LEU A 108 25.58 4.41 9.65
CA LEU A 108 27.01 4.71 9.80
C LEU A 108 27.86 4.05 8.70
N VAL A 109 28.90 4.75 8.25
CA VAL A 109 30.00 4.22 7.43
C VAL A 109 31.29 4.64 8.12
N ASP A 110 32.15 3.69 8.48
CA ASP A 110 33.40 3.94 9.22
C ASP A 110 33.22 4.76 10.51
N ARG A 111 32.13 4.51 11.25
CA ARG A 111 31.69 5.24 12.47
C ARG A 111 31.20 6.68 12.24
N PHE A 112 31.22 7.16 11.01
CA PHE A 112 30.70 8.47 10.63
C PHE A 112 29.30 8.35 10.02
N ARG A 113 28.59 9.47 9.99
CA ARG A 113 27.27 9.60 9.34
C ARG A 113 27.34 9.09 7.90
N CYS A 114 26.51 8.09 7.58
CA CYS A 114 26.37 7.62 6.21
C CYS A 114 25.93 8.78 5.29
N PRO A 115 26.66 9.08 4.20
CA PRO A 115 26.34 10.21 3.32
C PRO A 115 25.04 9.99 2.53
N ASN A 116 24.67 8.74 2.24
CA ASN A 116 23.48 8.42 1.44
C ASN A 116 22.16 8.61 2.22
N CYS A 117 22.09 8.15 3.47
CA CYS A 117 20.88 8.30 4.30
C CYS A 117 21.01 9.39 5.38
N GLU A 118 22.09 10.15 5.36
CA GLU A 118 22.43 11.20 6.34
C GLU A 118 22.32 10.72 7.80
N GLY A 119 22.70 9.48 8.08
CA GLY A 119 22.64 8.93 9.45
C GLY A 119 21.32 8.25 9.86
N LEU A 120 20.26 8.33 9.05
CA LEU A 120 18.95 7.79 9.41
C LEU A 120 18.89 6.25 9.42
N GLY A 121 19.72 5.60 8.61
CA GLY A 121 19.70 4.14 8.42
C GLY A 121 18.53 3.65 7.56
N VAL A 122 17.78 4.54 6.93
CA VAL A 122 16.70 4.18 6.00
C VAL A 122 16.70 5.13 4.80
N GLU A 123 16.22 4.62 3.68
CA GLU A 123 15.96 5.36 2.46
C GLU A 123 14.47 5.29 2.09
N ALA A 124 14.00 6.35 1.44
CA ALA A 124 12.65 6.43 0.92
C ALA A 124 12.42 5.35 -0.16
N CYS A 125 11.32 4.60 -0.08
CA CYS A 125 10.93 3.74 -1.20
C CYS A 125 10.49 4.60 -2.38
N MET A 126 11.21 4.52 -3.50
CA MET A 126 10.92 5.26 -4.72
C MET A 126 9.64 4.79 -5.41
N PHE A 127 9.23 3.53 -5.22
CA PHE A 127 8.03 2.98 -5.86
C PHE A 127 6.74 3.57 -5.27
N CYS A 128 6.60 3.59 -3.94
CA CYS A 128 5.42 4.15 -3.27
C CYS A 128 5.62 5.58 -2.78
N LEU A 129 6.75 6.22 -3.13
CA LEU A 129 7.16 7.54 -2.65
C LEU A 129 7.06 7.66 -1.12
N SER A 130 7.61 6.66 -0.44
CA SER A 130 7.52 6.46 1.01
C SER A 130 6.13 6.26 1.64
N SER A 131 5.02 6.33 0.92
CA SER A 131 3.68 6.20 1.55
C SER A 131 3.45 4.85 2.25
N GLY A 132 4.18 3.81 1.85
CA GLY A 132 4.03 2.44 2.32
C GLY A 132 2.74 1.76 1.85
N TRP A 133 2.03 2.40 0.93
CA TRP A 133 0.79 1.96 0.35
C TRP A 133 0.98 1.50 -1.09
N SER A 134 0.20 0.50 -1.51
CA SER A 134 0.08 0.21 -2.94
C SER A 134 -0.50 1.43 -3.68
N PRO A 135 -0.07 1.69 -4.93
CA PRO A 135 -0.73 2.67 -5.80
C PRO A 135 -2.24 2.47 -5.86
N LEU A 136 -3.00 3.56 -5.96
CA LEU A 136 -4.46 3.47 -6.15
C LEU A 136 -4.81 2.95 -7.55
N GLU A 137 -3.92 3.17 -8.51
CA GLU A 137 -4.03 2.72 -9.90
C GLU A 137 -4.12 1.19 -9.99
N ASP A 138 -3.42 0.48 -9.11
CA ASP A 138 -3.42 -0.99 -9.04
C ASP A 138 -4.69 -1.57 -8.40
N MET A 139 -5.58 -0.71 -7.91
CA MET A 139 -6.85 -1.13 -7.30
C MET A 139 -7.97 -1.15 -8.35
N PRO A 140 -8.93 -2.08 -8.20
CA PRO A 140 -10.16 -2.07 -8.97
C PRO A 140 -10.86 -0.71 -8.85
N GLU A 141 -11.30 -0.17 -9.99
CA GLU A 141 -11.81 1.20 -10.09
C GLU A 141 -12.96 1.47 -9.11
N GLU A 142 -13.84 0.48 -8.93
CA GLU A 142 -14.97 0.54 -8.00
C GLU A 142 -14.56 0.75 -6.53
N LEU A 143 -13.34 0.34 -6.14
CA LEU A 143 -12.85 0.46 -4.78
C LEU A 143 -12.09 1.78 -4.55
N ARG A 144 -11.52 2.38 -5.60
CA ARG A 144 -10.59 3.52 -5.48
C ARG A 144 -11.17 4.70 -4.68
N PRO A 145 -12.41 5.17 -4.90
CA PRO A 145 -12.94 6.30 -4.14
C PRO A 145 -13.09 5.99 -2.64
N ALA A 146 -13.57 4.79 -2.30
CA ALA A 146 -13.75 4.37 -0.92
C ALA A 146 -12.41 4.15 -0.21
N VAL A 147 -11.45 3.49 -0.87
CA VAL A 147 -10.09 3.30 -0.35
C VAL A 147 -9.38 4.64 -0.13
N ARG A 148 -9.51 5.58 -1.07
CA ARG A 148 -8.97 6.94 -0.91
C ARG A 148 -9.54 7.63 0.34
N ARG A 149 -10.85 7.53 0.58
CA ARG A 149 -11.49 8.09 1.80
C ARG A 149 -10.94 7.46 3.07
N LEU A 150 -10.82 6.14 3.12
CA LEU A 150 -10.26 5.42 4.27
C LEU A 150 -8.80 5.81 4.53
N ARG A 151 -7.96 5.86 3.50
CA ARG A 151 -6.56 6.30 3.62
C ARG A 151 -6.44 7.76 4.05
N THR A 152 -7.33 8.63 3.56
CA THR A 152 -7.38 10.04 4.00
C THR A 152 -7.75 10.14 5.49
N ALA A 153 -8.72 9.36 5.95
CA ALA A 153 -9.08 9.32 7.36
C ALA A 153 -7.94 8.78 8.24
N GLN A 154 -7.20 7.77 7.78
CA GLN A 154 -6.00 7.26 8.46
C GLN A 154 -4.91 8.34 8.53
N LEU A 155 -4.66 9.04 7.42
CA LEU A 155 -3.67 10.12 7.39
C LEU A 155 -4.04 11.24 8.36
N ARG A 156 -5.31 11.66 8.42
CA ARG A 156 -5.77 12.68 9.39
C ARG A 156 -5.42 12.30 10.83
N LYS A 157 -5.65 11.05 11.24
CA LYS A 157 -5.27 10.56 12.57
C LYS A 157 -3.76 10.65 12.83
N GLU A 158 -2.93 10.39 11.81
CA GLU A 158 -1.47 10.53 11.94
C GLU A 158 -1.03 12.00 12.00
N LEU A 159 -1.69 12.89 11.25
CA LEU A 159 -1.45 14.33 11.31
C LEU A 159 -1.83 14.89 12.69
N ASP A 160 -2.99 14.51 13.22
CA ASP A 160 -3.43 14.90 14.57
C ASP A 160 -2.44 14.42 15.64
N ARG A 161 -1.92 13.20 15.49
CA ARG A 161 -0.89 12.65 16.37
C ARG A 161 0.39 13.48 16.34
N LEU A 162 0.87 13.89 15.16
CA LEU A 162 2.04 14.76 15.03
C LEU A 162 1.77 16.19 15.56
N ALA A 163 0.57 16.72 15.33
CA ALA A 163 0.16 18.03 15.80
C ALA A 163 0.12 18.10 17.34
N ALA A 164 -0.28 17.02 17.99
CA ALA A 164 -0.33 16.89 19.44
C ALA A 164 1.06 16.71 20.11
N LEU A 165 2.13 16.49 19.34
CA LEU A 165 3.47 16.33 19.92
C LEU A 165 4.00 17.67 20.45
N PRO A 166 4.48 17.75 21.71
CA PRO A 166 5.21 18.92 22.20
C PRO A 166 6.57 18.98 21.51
N MET A 167 6.70 19.83 20.48
CA MET A 167 7.83 19.83 19.55
C MET A 167 9.19 19.99 20.24
N ASP A 168 9.30 20.82 21.28
CA ASP A 168 10.57 21.00 22.00
C ASP A 168 11.07 19.69 22.64
N ARG A 169 10.16 18.95 23.27
CA ARG A 169 10.46 17.63 23.85
C ARG A 169 10.73 16.59 22.78
N ALA A 170 9.98 16.62 21.67
CA ALA A 170 10.15 15.71 20.56
C ALA A 170 11.53 15.89 19.89
N LEU A 171 11.95 17.13 19.64
CA LEU A 171 13.26 17.48 19.09
C LEU A 171 14.39 17.07 20.04
N ALA A 172 14.28 17.38 21.33
CA ALA A 172 15.27 16.95 22.33
C ALA A 172 15.39 15.42 22.41
N SER A 173 14.28 14.69 22.31
CA SER A 173 14.26 13.22 22.25
C SER A 173 14.88 12.70 20.95
N ALA A 174 14.62 13.34 19.81
CA ALA A 174 15.17 12.94 18.51
C ALA A 174 16.71 13.04 18.48
N ARG A 175 17.27 14.13 19.01
CA ARG A 175 18.74 14.31 19.08
C ARG A 175 19.45 13.28 19.96
N LYS A 176 18.74 12.69 20.91
CA LYS A 176 19.26 11.67 21.83
C LYS A 176 18.87 10.24 21.43
N ALA A 177 18.23 10.06 20.28
CA ALA A 177 17.75 8.74 19.85
C ALA A 177 18.92 7.83 19.50
N GLY A 178 18.95 6.64 20.10
CA GLY A 178 19.84 5.56 19.67
C GLY A 178 19.50 5.06 18.25
N PRO A 179 20.36 4.24 17.62
CA PRO A 179 20.22 3.85 16.22
C PRO A 179 18.86 3.25 15.84
N GLU A 180 18.34 2.31 16.64
CA GLU A 180 17.05 1.66 16.40
C GLU A 180 15.88 2.66 16.48
N LYS A 181 15.77 3.40 17.59
CA LYS A 181 14.74 4.42 17.76
C LYS A 181 14.81 5.51 16.69
N ARG A 182 16.01 5.89 16.26
CA ARG A 182 16.21 6.85 15.16
C ARG A 182 15.64 6.29 13.86
N ARG A 183 15.94 5.03 13.54
CA ARG A 183 15.42 4.35 12.34
C ARG A 183 13.90 4.26 12.34
N ASP A 184 13.30 3.91 13.47
CA ASP A 184 11.84 3.80 13.62
C ASP A 184 11.15 5.16 13.45
N LEU A 185 11.68 6.19 14.10
CA LEU A 185 11.17 7.55 13.97
C LEU A 185 11.34 8.07 12.54
N ALA A 186 12.50 7.85 11.92
CA ALA A 186 12.73 8.23 10.53
C ALA A 186 11.76 7.53 9.58
N THR A 187 11.54 6.22 9.75
CA THR A 187 10.57 5.44 8.97
C THR A 187 9.16 5.99 9.12
N TRP A 188 8.72 6.27 10.36
CA TRP A 188 7.40 6.85 10.60
C TRP A 188 7.24 8.23 9.94
N LEU A 189 8.23 9.11 10.07
CA LEU A 189 8.20 10.47 9.52
C LEU A 189 8.24 10.48 7.98
N LEU A 190 9.15 9.71 7.38
CA LEU A 190 9.22 9.56 5.91
C LEU A 190 7.91 8.99 5.36
N ARG A 191 7.30 8.03 6.07
CA ARG A 191 6.02 7.46 5.68
C ARG A 191 4.89 8.48 5.74
N LEU A 192 4.83 9.27 6.79
CA LEU A 192 3.85 10.34 6.93
C LEU A 192 3.97 11.37 5.79
N LEU A 193 5.21 11.83 5.51
CA LEU A 193 5.50 12.74 4.40
C LEU A 193 5.09 12.15 3.05
N GLY A 194 5.42 10.87 2.81
CA GLY A 194 5.02 10.15 1.60
C GLY A 194 3.50 10.07 1.43
N ARG A 195 2.75 9.83 2.51
CA ARG A 195 1.28 9.79 2.49
C ARG A 195 0.67 11.17 2.25
N VAL A 196 1.22 12.21 2.85
CA VAL A 196 0.85 13.61 2.56
C VAL A 196 1.07 13.93 1.10
N ASN A 197 2.21 13.55 0.52
CA ASN A 197 2.53 13.78 -0.88
C ASN A 197 1.56 13.04 -1.82
N VAL A 198 1.33 11.74 -1.59
CA VAL A 198 0.46 10.90 -2.44
C VAL A 198 -1.01 11.35 -2.38
N LEU A 199 -1.52 11.69 -1.20
CA LEU A 199 -2.92 12.10 -1.05
C LEU A 199 -3.14 13.59 -1.29
N GLY A 200 -2.17 14.45 -0.94
CA GLY A 200 -2.24 15.90 -1.08
C GLY A 200 -2.12 16.35 -2.53
N ASN A 201 -1.13 15.86 -3.28
CA ASN A 201 -0.95 16.27 -4.69
C ASN A 201 -2.11 15.82 -5.59
N ARG A 202 -2.74 14.68 -5.26
CA ARG A 202 -3.91 14.17 -5.99
C ARG A 202 -5.23 14.75 -5.50
N GLN A 203 -5.22 15.59 -4.45
CA GLN A 203 -6.39 16.33 -3.96
C GLN A 203 -6.42 17.77 -4.50
N ALA A 204 -5.57 18.16 -5.45
CA ALA A 204 -5.51 19.52 -5.99
C ALA A 204 -6.89 20.09 -6.39
N GLU A 205 -7.82 19.24 -6.85
CA GLU A 205 -9.20 19.63 -7.19
C GLU A 205 -10.10 19.99 -5.98
N ARG A 206 -9.74 19.56 -4.76
CA ARG A 206 -10.52 19.75 -3.52
C ARG A 206 -9.79 20.58 -2.46
N GLY A 207 -8.63 21.15 -2.83
CA GLY A 207 -7.78 21.93 -1.94
C GLY A 207 -6.84 21.07 -1.07
N PRO A 208 -5.87 21.72 -0.39
CA PRO A 208 -4.90 21.02 0.45
C PRO A 208 -5.57 20.37 1.67
N LEU A 209 -5.05 19.21 2.07
CA LEU A 209 -5.51 18.53 3.28
C LEU A 209 -5.19 19.41 4.51
N PRO A 210 -6.17 19.76 5.37
CA PRO A 210 -5.92 20.60 6.54
C PRO A 210 -4.82 20.03 7.43
N GLY A 211 -3.90 20.90 7.86
CA GLY A 211 -2.75 20.53 8.71
C GLY A 211 -1.59 19.83 7.98
N ALA A 212 -1.70 19.51 6.68
CA ALA A 212 -0.64 18.83 5.94
C ALA A 212 0.66 19.64 5.83
N GLU A 213 0.56 20.96 5.62
CA GLU A 213 1.72 21.85 5.53
C GLU A 213 2.47 21.94 6.88
N GLU A 214 1.73 22.19 7.97
CA GLU A 214 2.27 22.21 9.33
C GLU A 214 2.96 20.88 9.69
N ALA A 215 2.29 19.77 9.41
CA ALA A 215 2.82 18.43 9.64
C ALA A 215 4.08 18.17 8.81
N THR A 216 4.10 18.60 7.55
CA THR A 216 5.29 18.51 6.70
C THR A 216 6.46 19.26 7.31
N ARG A 217 6.24 20.50 7.75
CA ARG A 217 7.27 21.31 8.41
C ARG A 217 7.79 20.64 9.68
N ARG A 218 6.91 20.19 10.56
CA ARG A 218 7.28 19.51 11.82
C ARG A 218 8.03 18.20 11.58
N ALA A 219 7.58 17.40 10.60
CA ALA A 219 8.24 16.15 10.26
C ALA A 219 9.67 16.39 9.74
N ASN A 220 9.86 17.40 8.89
CA ASN A 220 11.19 17.79 8.42
C ASN A 220 12.10 18.29 9.55
N GLN A 221 11.57 19.06 10.51
CA GLN A 221 12.34 19.48 11.70
C GLN A 221 12.80 18.27 12.53
N LEU A 222 11.92 17.29 12.75
CA LEU A 222 12.27 16.08 13.48
C LEU A 222 13.30 15.22 12.72
N LEU A 223 13.17 15.09 11.39
CA LEU A 223 14.16 14.40 10.56
C LEU A 223 15.54 15.09 10.65
N GLY A 224 15.58 16.43 10.60
CA GLY A 224 16.82 17.20 10.81
C GLY A 224 17.47 16.90 12.16
N ALA A 225 16.68 16.96 13.25
CA ALA A 225 17.16 16.63 14.60
C ALA A 225 17.66 15.18 14.74
N LEU A 226 17.06 14.22 14.02
CA LEU A 226 17.55 12.84 13.98
C LEU A 226 18.91 12.74 13.29
N ARG A 227 19.14 13.50 12.21
CA ARG A 227 20.42 13.51 11.48
C ARG A 227 21.54 14.12 12.34
N GLU A 228 21.24 15.20 13.05
CA GLU A 228 22.15 15.86 14.00
C GLU A 228 22.66 14.93 15.12
N SER A 229 21.92 13.87 15.46
CA SER A 229 22.35 12.89 16.48
C SER A 229 23.53 12.01 16.06
N VAL A 230 23.95 12.08 14.79
CA VAL A 230 24.97 11.20 14.22
C VAL A 230 26.27 11.97 13.98
N PRO A 231 27.42 11.49 14.50
CA PRO A 231 28.73 12.10 14.30
C PRO A 231 29.06 12.30 12.81
N THR A 232 29.59 13.46 12.44
CA THR A 232 30.10 13.75 11.09
C THR A 232 31.61 13.56 11.04
N GLN A 233 32.14 13.25 9.85
CA GLN A 233 33.58 13.30 9.60
C GLN A 233 33.93 14.79 9.42
N GLU A 234 34.67 15.36 10.36
CA GLU A 234 35.23 16.72 10.26
C GLU A 234 36.43 16.74 9.30
#